data_AF-A0ABC8XND1-F1
#
_entry.id   AF-A0ABC8XND1-F1
#
_cell.length_a   1.000
_cell.length_b   1.000
_cell.length_c   1.000
_cell.angle_alpha   90.00
_cell.angle_beta   90.00
_cell.angle_gamma   90.00
#
_symmetry.space_group_name_H-M   'P 1'
#
loop_
_entity.id
_entity.type
_entity.pdbx_description
1 polymer ?
#
loop_
_entity_poly.entity_id
_entity_poly.type
_entity_poly.pdbx_seq_one_letter_code
_entity_poly.pdbx_strand_id
1 'polypeptide(L)'
;MLRIVASTLPALRPLMRRRPLLNPKALVSSRLPPRPFCALSTSAPPAAAAAPSDAEAGEAVALVEHLTRCAAADRAPLRVAVLVSGGVDSSVALRLLHAAGHRCTAFYLKIWFQEDFRNFWSECPWDEDLKYAQAVCDKIDVPLEVVHLSDEYWNHVVSHMINEYRCGRTPNPDVLCNTRIKFGAFLEAIENLGFDYIASGHYAHVVHPYVENTEAPSVLQLSKDKIKDQTYFLSHLSQSQLRRLLFPLGCIKKDEVRRLAAQMDLPNQGRKDSQGICFLGKVKFSEFVEKHIGEMEGIILEAESGDYLGNHRGFWFYTIGQRQGLRLAGGPWYVVEKDVRNNVIFVSRNYYSLDKRRRTFHVGSLNWFDNSGPGNSERLKCKVRHSPEFHDCTVTKEHTEGNGDVLMVRLSEDDQGLAAGQFAAFYREDLCLGSGIILDSWDEMSFPVCSRALEIAKLEDKSSLGKPVRIINLEHLVKPEQEAIKVA
;
A
#
# COMPACT_ATOMS: atom_id res chain seq x y z
N MET A 1 39.79 -17.41 -35.68
CA MET A 1 40.59 -18.59 -35.26
C MET A 1 41.12 -18.33 -33.86
N LEU A 2 41.02 -19.35 -33.00
CA LEU A 2 41.50 -19.51 -31.62
C LEU A 2 40.91 -18.68 -30.46
N ARG A 3 40.16 -19.44 -29.62
CA ARG A 3 39.88 -19.25 -28.19
C ARG A 3 41.14 -19.49 -27.34
N ILE A 4 41.17 -18.92 -26.12
CA ILE A 4 41.31 -19.60 -24.81
C ILE A 4 40.83 -18.66 -23.69
N VAL A 5 40.27 -19.25 -22.63
CA VAL A 5 39.55 -18.69 -21.48
C VAL A 5 40.47 -18.59 -20.25
N ALA A 6 40.33 -17.58 -19.39
CA ALA A 6 40.58 -17.69 -17.94
C ALA A 6 39.93 -16.54 -17.14
N SER A 7 39.36 -16.92 -16.00
CA SER A 7 38.64 -16.15 -14.99
C SER A 7 39.53 -15.28 -14.10
N THR A 8 39.05 -14.11 -13.66
CA THR A 8 39.46 -13.50 -12.39
C THR A 8 38.34 -12.64 -11.79
N LEU A 9 37.90 -13.02 -10.58
CA LEU A 9 37.09 -12.23 -9.65
C LEU A 9 37.89 -11.02 -9.12
N PRO A 10 37.28 -9.85 -8.89
CA PRO A 10 37.86 -8.86 -8.01
C PRO A 10 37.46 -9.13 -6.55
N ALA A 11 38.44 -9.01 -5.68
CA ALA A 11 38.39 -9.29 -4.25
C ALA A 11 37.41 -8.40 -3.47
N LEU A 12 36.64 -9.05 -2.58
CA LEU A 12 35.92 -8.44 -1.47
C LEU A 12 36.90 -7.74 -0.51
N ARG A 13 36.70 -6.44 -0.28
CA ARG A 13 37.31 -5.72 0.85
C ARG A 13 36.54 -6.07 2.13
N PRO A 14 37.20 -6.26 3.29
CA PRO A 14 36.52 -6.64 4.52
C PRO A 14 35.70 -5.48 5.07
N LEU A 15 34.43 -5.76 5.36
CA LEU A 15 33.51 -4.93 6.12
C LEU A 15 34.13 -4.59 7.48
N MET A 16 34.39 -3.30 7.70
CA MET A 16 34.68 -2.79 9.04
C MET A 16 33.48 -3.04 9.95
N ARG A 17 33.78 -3.58 11.15
CA ARG A 17 32.81 -3.81 12.23
C ARG A 17 31.96 -2.56 12.48
N ARG A 18 30.64 -2.71 12.28
CA ARG A 18 29.63 -1.72 12.67
C ARG A 18 29.65 -1.52 14.19
N ARG A 19 29.53 -0.27 14.63
CA ARG A 19 29.25 0.10 16.04
C ARG A 19 27.82 -0.30 16.40
N PRO A 20 27.52 -0.62 17.68
CA PRO A 20 26.15 -0.91 18.10
C PRO A 20 25.28 0.35 18.00
N LEU A 21 24.06 0.21 17.48
CA LEU A 21 23.09 1.29 17.26
C LEU A 21 22.26 1.67 18.51
N LEU A 22 22.50 1.04 19.66
CA LEU A 22 21.74 1.30 20.88
C LEU A 22 22.69 1.42 22.06
N ASN A 23 22.59 2.55 22.78
CA ASN A 23 23.37 2.85 23.97
C ASN A 23 22.64 2.28 25.19
N PRO A 24 23.13 1.23 25.86
CA PRO A 24 22.40 0.61 26.97
C PRO A 24 22.58 1.45 28.23
N LYS A 25 21.64 2.36 28.51
CA LYS A 25 21.49 2.91 29.87
C LYS A 25 20.46 2.08 30.63
N ALA A 26 20.88 1.60 31.80
CA ALA A 26 20.04 0.86 32.74
C ALA A 26 18.87 1.73 33.23
N LEU A 27 17.65 1.28 32.95
CA LEU A 27 16.41 1.83 33.49
C LEU A 27 16.24 1.34 34.93
N VAL A 28 16.46 2.22 35.90
CA VAL A 28 15.88 2.10 37.24
C VAL A 28 14.63 2.98 37.23
N SER A 29 13.44 2.37 37.18
CA SER A 29 12.18 3.08 37.37
C SER A 29 11.42 2.47 38.55
N SER A 30 11.02 3.35 39.46
CA SER A 30 10.22 3.09 40.66
C SER A 30 8.86 2.54 40.28
N ARG A 31 8.50 1.38 40.84
CA ARG A 31 7.19 0.75 40.66
C ARG A 31 6.12 1.53 41.42
N LEU A 32 5.16 2.11 40.71
CA LEU A 32 3.81 2.32 41.22
C LEU A 32 2.85 1.42 40.41
N PRO A 33 1.88 0.76 41.07
CA PRO A 33 0.96 -0.14 40.38
C PRO A 33 0.00 0.65 39.47
N PRO A 34 -0.45 0.07 38.35
CA PRO A 34 -1.48 0.69 37.51
C PRO A 34 -2.77 0.81 38.31
N ARG A 35 -3.39 2.00 38.29
CA ARG A 35 -4.73 2.19 38.85
C ARG A 35 -5.74 1.42 37.98
N PRO A 36 -6.51 0.47 38.53
CA PRO A 36 -7.58 -0.17 37.77
C PRO A 36 -8.65 0.86 37.43
N PHE A 37 -9.26 0.70 36.27
CA PHE A 37 -10.46 1.44 35.87
C PHE A 37 -11.53 1.18 36.94
N CYS A 38 -11.86 2.20 37.72
CA CYS A 38 -12.98 2.13 38.65
C CYS A 38 -14.25 2.36 37.83
N ALA A 39 -15.08 1.33 37.70
CA ALA A 39 -16.45 1.48 37.24
C ALA A 39 -17.16 2.43 38.22
N LEU A 40 -17.43 3.66 37.79
CA LEU A 40 -18.24 4.61 38.55
C LEU A 40 -19.66 4.07 38.62
N SER A 41 -20.08 3.68 39.83
CA SER A 41 -21.47 3.36 40.12
C SER A 41 -22.30 4.64 40.13
N THR A 42 -23.34 4.61 39.30
CA THR A 42 -24.67 5.20 39.43
C THR A 42 -24.87 6.41 40.36
N SER A 43 -25.21 7.55 39.74
CA SER A 43 -26.26 8.44 40.23
C SER A 43 -27.27 8.67 39.09
N ALA A 44 -28.55 8.85 39.46
CA ALA A 44 -29.79 8.69 38.67
C ALA A 44 -29.91 9.56 37.38
N PRO A 45 -30.92 9.30 36.49
CA PRO A 45 -30.75 9.28 35.04
C PRO A 45 -31.03 10.62 34.32
N PRO A 46 -30.58 10.72 33.06
CA PRO A 46 -31.42 11.22 31.99
C PRO A 46 -31.76 10.10 31.00
N ALA A 47 -33.02 10.11 30.56
CA ALA A 47 -33.66 9.39 29.46
C ALA A 47 -32.87 8.27 28.74
N ALA A 48 -33.37 7.05 28.91
CA ALA A 48 -33.27 5.86 28.06
C ALA A 48 -32.36 5.96 26.82
N ALA A 49 -31.09 5.59 26.99
CA ALA A 49 -30.32 5.01 25.89
C ALA A 49 -30.73 3.54 25.75
N ALA A 50 -31.05 3.12 24.53
CA ALA A 50 -31.42 1.74 24.21
C ALA A 50 -30.33 0.76 24.67
N ALA A 51 -30.74 -0.39 25.20
CA ALA A 51 -29.83 -1.48 25.53
C ALA A 51 -29.07 -1.91 24.26
N PRO A 52 -27.75 -2.20 24.35
CA PRO A 52 -26.98 -2.64 23.20
C PRO A 52 -27.58 -3.93 22.62
N SER A 53 -27.62 -4.02 21.29
CA SER A 53 -28.12 -5.22 20.61
C SER A 53 -27.20 -6.42 20.88
N ASP A 54 -27.72 -7.65 20.79
CA ASP A 54 -26.92 -8.88 20.98
C ASP A 54 -25.68 -8.94 20.06
N ALA A 55 -25.75 -8.28 18.89
CA ALA A 55 -24.62 -8.14 17.97
C ALA A 55 -23.52 -7.21 18.54
N GLU A 56 -23.89 -6.08 19.15
CA GLU A 56 -22.93 -5.15 19.77
C GLU A 56 -22.28 -5.75 21.03
N ALA A 57 -23.03 -6.57 21.78
CA ALA A 57 -22.49 -7.30 22.92
C ALA A 57 -21.47 -8.38 22.49
N GLY A 58 -21.78 -9.15 21.44
CA GLY A 58 -20.85 -10.12 20.86
C GLY A 58 -19.57 -9.47 20.28
N GLU A 59 -19.70 -8.29 19.70
CA GLU A 59 -18.57 -7.51 19.17
C GLU A 59 -17.65 -6.97 20.27
N ALA A 60 -18.21 -6.49 21.38
CA ALA A 60 -17.43 -6.06 22.54
C ALA A 60 -16.62 -7.22 23.13
N VAL A 61 -17.22 -8.42 23.22
CA VAL A 61 -16.53 -9.64 23.67
C VAL A 61 -15.40 -10.01 22.72
N ALA A 62 -15.63 -10.00 21.40
CA ALA A 62 -14.59 -10.31 20.41
C ALA A 62 -13.43 -9.31 20.42
N LEU A 63 -13.70 -8.02 20.64
CA LEU A 63 -12.66 -7.00 20.78
C LEU A 63 -11.86 -7.19 22.08
N VAL A 64 -12.55 -7.44 23.19
CA VAL A 64 -11.90 -7.75 24.47
C VAL A 64 -11.03 -8.98 24.28
N GLU A 65 -11.56 -10.10 23.77
CA GLU A 65 -10.75 -11.29 23.47
C GLU A 65 -9.58 -11.01 22.53
N HIS A 66 -9.75 -10.20 21.48
CA HIS A 66 -8.66 -9.82 20.57
C HIS A 66 -7.54 -9.06 21.31
N LEU A 67 -7.91 -8.13 22.19
CA LEU A 67 -6.98 -7.33 22.97
C LEU A 67 -6.47 -8.06 24.23
N THR A 68 -7.18 -9.07 24.73
CA THR A 68 -6.91 -9.79 25.98
C THR A 68 -6.61 -11.26 25.77
N ARG A 69 -6.42 -11.72 24.51
CA ARG A 69 -6.09 -13.12 24.14
C ARG A 69 -4.89 -13.68 24.92
N CYS A 70 -4.05 -12.78 25.45
CA CYS A 70 -2.94 -13.10 26.33
C CYS A 70 -2.99 -12.41 27.71
N ALA A 71 -4.02 -11.62 28.01
CA ALA A 71 -4.19 -10.91 29.29
C ALA A 71 -5.19 -11.58 30.25
N ALA A 72 -5.72 -12.77 29.90
CA ALA A 72 -6.51 -13.58 30.82
C ALA A 72 -5.74 -13.81 32.14
N ALA A 73 -6.46 -13.92 33.26
CA ALA A 73 -5.92 -13.88 34.63
C ALA A 73 -4.73 -14.84 34.93
N ASP A 74 -4.53 -15.87 34.11
CA ASP A 74 -3.46 -16.87 34.22
C ASP A 74 -2.28 -16.70 33.24
N ARG A 75 -2.26 -15.65 32.39
CA ARG A 75 -1.17 -15.39 31.44
C ARG A 75 -0.45 -14.08 31.70
N ALA A 76 0.88 -14.11 31.59
CA ALA A 76 1.73 -12.94 31.81
C ALA A 76 1.47 -11.84 30.76
N PRO A 77 1.52 -10.55 31.14
CA PRO A 77 1.42 -9.44 30.19
C PRO A 77 2.46 -9.53 29.08
N LEU A 78 1.99 -9.51 27.83
CA LEU A 78 2.86 -9.42 26.65
C LEU A 78 3.70 -8.13 26.66
N ARG A 79 4.92 -8.23 26.12
CA ARG A 79 5.76 -7.10 25.75
C ARG A 79 5.51 -6.75 24.28
N VAL A 80 4.92 -5.59 24.02
CA VAL A 80 4.50 -5.20 22.66
C VAL A 80 5.25 -3.95 22.20
N ALA A 81 5.93 -4.05 21.07
CA ALA A 81 6.52 -2.91 20.38
C ALA A 81 5.44 -2.26 19.50
N VAL A 82 5.02 -1.03 19.81
CA VAL A 82 3.91 -0.36 19.12
C VAL A 82 4.44 0.71 18.18
N LEU A 83 4.25 0.52 16.87
CA LEU A 83 4.58 1.53 15.87
C LEU A 83 3.59 2.70 15.94
N VAL A 84 4.10 3.89 16.24
CA VAL A 84 3.34 5.14 16.32
C VAL A 84 3.79 6.13 15.26
N SER A 85 2.83 6.79 14.60
CA SER A 85 3.09 7.77 13.54
C SER A 85 2.71 9.21 13.93
N GLY A 86 2.19 9.41 15.14
CA GLY A 86 1.54 10.67 15.54
C GLY A 86 0.11 10.81 14.99
N GLY A 87 -0.38 9.84 14.21
CA GLY A 87 -1.76 9.76 13.76
C GLY A 87 -2.68 9.08 14.79
N VAL A 88 -3.98 9.41 14.71
CA VAL A 88 -5.01 8.94 15.66
C VAL A 88 -5.08 7.42 15.74
N ASP A 89 -4.99 6.74 14.61
CA ASP A 89 -5.12 5.28 14.55
C ASP A 89 -4.06 4.58 15.41
N SER A 90 -2.79 4.94 15.23
CA SER A 90 -1.70 4.37 16.03
C SER A 90 -1.81 4.71 17.52
N SER A 91 -2.33 5.91 17.85
CA SER A 91 -2.52 6.35 19.23
C SER A 91 -3.63 5.56 19.94
N VAL A 92 -4.76 5.31 19.26
CA VAL A 92 -5.84 4.47 19.79
C VAL A 92 -5.35 3.02 19.92
N ALA A 93 -4.63 2.49 18.93
CA ALA A 93 -4.06 1.15 19.00
C ALA A 93 -3.14 0.97 20.22
N LEU A 94 -2.23 1.93 20.45
CA LEU A 94 -1.38 1.96 21.64
C LEU A 94 -2.21 1.98 22.93
N ARG A 95 -3.21 2.87 22.99
CA ARG A 95 -4.02 3.05 24.19
C ARG A 95 -4.86 1.82 24.53
N LEU A 96 -5.38 1.12 23.52
CA LEU A 96 -6.11 -0.14 23.69
C LEU A 96 -5.21 -1.24 24.27
N LEU A 97 -4.00 -1.43 23.73
CA LEU A 97 -3.04 -2.42 24.24
C LEU A 97 -2.59 -2.09 25.67
N HIS A 98 -2.33 -0.82 25.95
CA HIS A 98 -1.99 -0.36 27.30
C HIS A 98 -3.16 -0.59 28.28
N ALA A 99 -4.40 -0.28 27.87
CA ALA A 99 -5.59 -0.52 28.68
C ALA A 99 -5.85 -2.01 28.95
N ALA A 100 -5.49 -2.89 28.01
CA ALA A 100 -5.54 -4.34 28.18
C ALA A 100 -4.45 -4.90 29.13
N GLY A 101 -3.57 -4.05 29.66
CA GLY A 101 -2.57 -4.43 30.65
C GLY A 101 -1.24 -4.91 30.07
N HIS A 102 -1.01 -4.78 28.76
CA HIS A 102 0.25 -5.16 28.12
C HIS A 102 1.37 -4.15 28.37
N ARG A 103 2.61 -4.65 28.40
CA ARG A 103 3.82 -3.82 28.53
C ARG A 103 4.20 -3.27 27.16
N CYS A 104 3.74 -2.04 26.90
CA CYS A 104 3.96 -1.38 25.62
C CYS A 104 5.27 -0.55 25.63
N THR A 105 5.98 -0.57 24.51
CA THR A 105 7.01 0.44 24.17
C THR A 105 6.64 1.00 22.80
N ALA A 106 6.48 2.32 22.72
CA ALA A 106 6.16 2.98 21.47
C ALA A 106 7.44 3.22 20.66
N PHE A 107 7.34 3.06 19.34
CA PHE A 107 8.44 3.28 18.40
C PHE A 107 7.98 4.20 17.27
N TYR A 108 8.71 5.30 17.06
CA TYR A 108 8.54 6.18 15.92
C TYR A 108 9.62 5.89 14.88
N LEU A 109 9.22 5.53 13.65
CA LEU A 109 10.16 5.24 12.57
C LEU A 109 10.50 6.53 11.81
N LYS A 110 11.74 6.99 11.94
CA LYS A 110 12.27 8.12 11.17
C LYS A 110 12.91 7.58 9.89
N ILE A 111 12.14 7.61 8.80
CA ILE A 111 12.51 7.08 7.47
C ILE A 111 12.92 8.18 6.45
N TRP A 112 13.01 9.43 6.88
CA TRP A 112 13.25 10.57 5.99
C TRP A 112 14.74 10.91 5.82
N PHE A 113 15.14 11.25 4.59
CA PHE A 113 16.51 11.63 4.24
C PHE A 113 16.77 13.15 4.31
N GLN A 114 18.03 13.44 4.61
CA GLN A 114 18.67 14.69 4.99
C GLN A 114 18.94 15.69 3.84
N GLU A 115 19.08 16.95 4.24
CA GLU A 115 19.74 18.11 3.61
C GLU A 115 19.28 18.64 2.24
N ASP A 116 19.16 17.84 1.18
CA ASP A 116 18.84 18.33 -0.18
C ASP A 116 17.35 18.63 -0.41
N PHE A 117 16.50 18.24 0.55
CA PHE A 117 15.06 18.52 0.55
C PHE A 117 14.66 19.62 1.54
N ARG A 118 15.61 20.27 2.23
CA ARG A 118 15.32 21.50 3.01
C ARG A 118 14.64 22.56 2.15
N ASN A 119 14.89 22.56 0.84
CA ASN A 119 14.32 23.52 -0.09
C ASN A 119 12.84 23.27 -0.45
N PHE A 120 12.25 22.11 -0.08
CA PHE A 120 10.82 21.84 -0.32
C PHE A 120 9.92 22.30 0.83
N TRP A 121 10.50 22.54 2.00
CA TRP A 121 9.74 22.69 3.22
C TRP A 121 10.28 23.83 4.06
N SER A 122 9.41 24.75 4.45
CA SER A 122 9.71 25.73 5.48
C SER A 122 9.86 25.07 6.87
N GLU A 123 9.29 23.87 7.07
CA GLU A 123 9.26 23.15 8.35
C GLU A 123 9.41 21.62 8.15
N CYS A 124 10.16 20.95 9.02
CA CYS A 124 10.37 19.50 8.98
C CYS A 124 9.05 18.72 9.23
N PRO A 125 8.51 17.96 8.25
CA PRO A 125 7.20 17.32 8.39
C PRO A 125 7.07 16.34 9.58
N TRP A 126 8.16 15.65 9.92
CA TRP A 126 8.19 14.64 11.00
C TRP A 126 8.22 15.23 12.41
N ASP A 127 8.54 16.52 12.58
CA ASP A 127 8.67 17.13 13.91
C ASP A 127 7.29 17.24 14.59
N GLU A 128 6.28 17.64 13.83
CA GLU A 128 4.88 17.69 14.32
C GLU A 128 4.35 16.29 14.65
N ASP A 129 4.60 15.31 13.77
CA ASP A 129 4.24 13.90 14.00
C ASP A 129 4.85 13.36 15.29
N LEU A 130 6.14 13.61 15.51
CA LEU A 130 6.86 13.16 16.69
C LEU A 130 6.36 13.85 17.96
N LYS A 131 6.01 15.15 17.91
CA LYS A 131 5.39 15.85 19.04
C LYS A 131 4.06 15.23 19.45
N TYR A 132 3.21 14.88 18.49
CA TYR A 132 1.95 14.18 18.80
C TYR A 132 2.21 12.78 19.37
N ALA A 133 3.14 12.02 18.80
CA ALA A 133 3.50 10.71 19.31
C ALA A 133 4.00 10.80 20.77
N GLN A 134 4.89 11.77 21.07
CA GLN A 134 5.40 12.02 22.42
C GLN A 134 4.27 12.39 23.38
N ALA A 135 3.42 13.36 23.03
CA ALA A 135 2.31 13.80 23.88
C ALA A 135 1.32 12.67 24.20
N VAL A 136 1.06 11.77 23.24
CA VAL A 136 0.22 10.58 23.48
C VAL A 136 0.90 9.62 24.44
N CYS A 137 2.20 9.37 24.28
CA CYS A 137 2.98 8.47 25.13
C CYS A 137 3.10 8.98 26.57
N ASP A 138 3.37 10.29 26.74
CA ASP A 138 3.47 10.96 28.05
C ASP A 138 2.16 10.87 28.84
N LYS A 139 1.01 10.99 28.15
CA LYS A 139 -0.32 10.92 28.79
C LYS A 139 -0.59 9.57 29.47
N ILE A 140 0.05 8.50 29.00
CA ILE A 140 -0.20 7.13 29.45
C ILE A 140 1.04 6.44 30.03
N ASP A 141 2.12 7.19 30.27
CA ASP A 141 3.39 6.71 30.82
C ASP A 141 3.98 5.52 30.04
N VAL A 142 3.96 5.62 28.70
CA VAL A 142 4.60 4.63 27.81
C VAL A 142 5.91 5.21 27.25
N PRO A 143 7.04 4.49 27.29
CA PRO A 143 8.28 4.96 26.69
C PRO A 143 8.17 5.06 25.17
N LEU A 144 8.72 6.13 24.60
CA LEU A 144 8.81 6.36 23.15
C LEU A 144 10.27 6.33 22.69
N GLU A 145 10.57 5.46 21.74
CA GLU A 145 11.88 5.34 21.10
C GLU A 145 11.81 5.78 19.63
N VAL A 146 12.86 6.45 19.15
CA VAL A 146 12.98 6.87 17.75
C VAL A 146 13.97 5.97 17.03
N VAL A 147 13.51 5.28 15.99
CA VAL A 147 14.35 4.39 15.17
C VAL A 147 14.62 5.04 13.83
N HIS A 148 15.89 5.24 13.52
CA HIS A 148 16.32 5.79 12.23
C HIS A 148 16.44 4.67 11.21
N LEU A 149 15.62 4.73 10.16
CA LEU A 149 15.57 3.75 9.07
C LEU A 149 15.64 4.41 7.69
N SER A 150 16.24 5.61 7.61
CA SER A 150 16.29 6.40 6.37
C SER A 150 17.10 5.70 5.26
N ASP A 151 18.21 5.05 5.63
CA ASP A 151 19.07 4.31 4.69
C ASP A 151 18.34 3.08 4.16
N GLU A 152 17.72 2.30 5.05
CA GLU A 152 16.92 1.14 4.70
C GLU A 152 15.74 1.54 3.82
N TYR A 153 15.06 2.64 4.14
CA TYR A 153 13.95 3.15 3.33
C TYR A 153 14.40 3.55 1.92
N TRP A 154 15.52 4.26 1.82
CA TRP A 154 16.08 4.66 0.53
C TRP A 154 16.45 3.45 -0.32
N ASN A 155 17.20 2.51 0.25
CA ASN A 155 17.73 1.35 -0.46
C ASN A 155 16.62 0.38 -0.86
N HIS A 156 15.67 0.14 0.03
CA HIS A 156 14.69 -0.93 -0.15
C HIS A 156 13.35 -0.47 -0.70
N VAL A 157 12.99 0.82 -0.62
CA VAL A 157 11.69 1.32 -1.12
C VAL A 157 11.92 2.34 -2.23
N VAL A 158 12.61 3.44 -1.96
CA VAL A 158 12.73 4.56 -2.90
C VAL A 158 13.53 4.18 -4.15
N SER A 159 14.69 3.56 -3.99
CA SER A 159 15.55 3.15 -5.11
C SER A 159 14.86 2.15 -6.02
N HIS A 160 14.16 1.17 -5.44
CA HIS A 160 13.36 0.22 -6.20
C HIS A 160 12.23 0.93 -6.96
N MET A 161 11.49 1.82 -6.29
CA MET A 161 10.43 2.59 -6.90
C MET A 161 10.93 3.39 -8.11
N ILE A 162 12.05 4.10 -7.97
CA ILE A 162 12.70 4.85 -9.07
C ILE A 162 13.07 3.92 -10.23
N ASN A 163 13.62 2.74 -9.95
CA ASN A 163 13.99 1.78 -10.97
C ASN A 163 12.76 1.24 -11.73
N GLU A 164 11.69 0.91 -11.02
CA GLU A 164 10.43 0.46 -11.64
C GLU A 164 9.83 1.53 -12.56
N TYR A 165 9.86 2.80 -12.15
CA TYR A 165 9.44 3.91 -13.00
C TYR A 165 10.30 4.06 -14.25
N ARG A 166 11.63 3.88 -14.16
CA ARG A 166 12.53 3.86 -15.33
C ARG A 166 12.20 2.72 -16.29
N CYS A 167 11.70 1.61 -15.79
CA CYS A 167 11.20 0.50 -16.60
C CYS A 167 9.76 0.68 -17.09
N GLY A 168 9.11 1.81 -16.82
CA GLY A 168 7.73 2.08 -17.25
C GLY A 168 6.67 1.36 -16.43
N ARG A 169 7.02 0.74 -15.29
CA ARG A 169 6.06 0.13 -14.37
C ARG A 169 5.54 1.14 -13.35
N THR A 170 4.46 0.80 -12.66
CA THR A 170 3.87 1.61 -11.58
C THR A 170 3.92 0.82 -10.27
N PRO A 171 5.00 0.96 -9.48
CA PRO A 171 5.16 0.23 -8.22
C PRO A 171 4.22 0.72 -7.12
N ASN A 172 4.01 -0.08 -6.08
CA ASN A 172 3.29 0.33 -4.87
C ASN A 172 4.25 0.51 -3.67
N PRO A 173 4.65 1.74 -3.32
CA PRO A 173 5.63 1.97 -2.26
C PRO A 173 5.11 1.64 -0.86
N ASP A 174 3.79 1.64 -0.63
CA ASP A 174 3.21 1.38 0.69
C ASP A 174 3.25 -0.12 1.04
N VAL A 175 2.98 -1.01 0.06
CA VAL A 175 3.20 -2.46 0.22
C VAL A 175 4.66 -2.73 0.59
N LEU A 176 5.60 -2.11 -0.14
CA LEU A 176 7.03 -2.26 0.11
C LEU A 176 7.47 -1.70 1.46
N CYS A 177 6.91 -0.56 1.88
CA CYS A 177 7.16 0.03 3.19
C CYS A 177 6.75 -0.92 4.32
N ASN A 178 5.58 -1.56 4.21
CA ASN A 178 5.15 -2.55 5.18
C ASN A 178 6.08 -3.78 5.20
N THR A 179 6.33 -4.40 4.05
CA THR A 179 7.14 -5.62 3.97
C THR A 179 8.61 -5.41 4.31
N ARG A 180 9.21 -4.31 3.87
CA ARG A 180 10.68 -4.11 3.95
C ARG A 180 11.10 -3.23 5.13
N ILE A 181 10.22 -2.35 5.63
CA ILE A 181 10.58 -1.34 6.63
C ILE A 181 9.84 -1.58 7.95
N LYS A 182 8.51 -1.41 7.99
CA LYS A 182 7.75 -1.52 9.24
C LYS A 182 7.82 -2.91 9.85
N PHE A 183 7.78 -3.95 9.02
CA PHE A 183 7.81 -5.34 9.48
C PHE A 183 9.02 -6.11 8.93
N GLY A 184 9.94 -5.42 8.25
CA GLY A 184 11.25 -5.93 7.84
C GLY A 184 12.35 -5.33 8.72
N ALA A 185 13.01 -4.28 8.24
CA ALA A 185 14.13 -3.63 8.93
C ALA A 185 13.86 -3.26 10.40
N PHE A 186 12.65 -2.80 10.74
CA PHE A 186 12.30 -2.54 12.13
C PHE A 186 12.23 -3.82 12.98
N LEU A 187 11.63 -4.90 12.45
CA LEU A 187 11.55 -6.18 13.16
C LEU A 187 12.96 -6.72 13.44
N GLU A 188 13.87 -6.64 12.47
CA GLU A 188 15.29 -6.99 12.64
C GLU A 188 15.97 -6.11 13.70
N ALA A 189 15.70 -4.80 13.70
CA ALA A 189 16.29 -3.86 14.66
C ALA A 189 15.90 -4.15 16.12
N ILE A 190 14.72 -4.73 16.35
CA ILE A 190 14.20 -5.00 17.71
C ILE A 190 14.26 -6.47 18.12
N GLU A 191 14.75 -7.37 17.25
CA GLU A 191 14.68 -8.83 17.42
C GLU A 191 15.19 -9.28 18.80
N ASN A 192 16.31 -8.69 19.26
CA ASN A 192 16.97 -9.04 20.52
C ASN A 192 16.46 -8.28 21.76
N LEU A 193 15.43 -7.45 21.62
CA LEU A 193 14.87 -6.67 22.73
C LEU A 193 13.81 -7.44 23.52
N GLY A 194 13.44 -8.65 23.06
CA GLY A 194 12.53 -9.56 23.75
C GLY A 194 11.07 -9.10 23.74
N PHE A 195 10.65 -8.41 22.69
CA PHE A 195 9.22 -8.15 22.43
C PHE A 195 8.56 -9.43 21.92
N ASP A 196 7.32 -9.68 22.34
CA ASP A 196 6.51 -10.81 21.88
C ASP A 196 5.86 -10.51 20.53
N TYR A 197 5.38 -9.27 20.35
CA TYR A 197 4.68 -8.82 19.14
C TYR A 197 5.04 -7.38 18.76
N ILE A 198 4.84 -7.05 17.49
CA ILE A 198 4.78 -5.69 16.97
C ILE A 198 3.32 -5.33 16.73
N ALA A 199 2.90 -4.18 17.22
CA ALA A 199 1.58 -3.64 16.92
C ALA A 199 1.64 -2.38 16.07
N SER A 200 0.58 -2.12 15.32
CA SER A 200 0.40 -0.86 14.60
C SER A 200 -1.08 -0.53 14.41
N GLY A 201 -1.38 0.71 14.04
CA GLY A 201 -2.74 1.18 13.77
C GLY A 201 -3.30 0.75 12.40
N HIS A 202 -2.89 -0.40 11.85
CA HIS A 202 -3.47 -0.86 10.58
C HIS A 202 -4.88 -1.43 10.79
N TYR A 203 -5.76 -1.17 9.82
CA TYR A 203 -7.10 -1.76 9.73
C TYR A 203 -7.00 -3.11 9.01
N ALA A 204 -6.62 -4.14 9.75
CA ALA A 204 -6.61 -5.53 9.32
C ALA A 204 -6.69 -6.42 10.57
N HIS A 205 -7.12 -7.67 10.43
CA HIS A 205 -7.23 -8.58 11.57
C HIS A 205 -6.23 -9.73 11.40
N VAL A 206 -5.35 -9.93 12.38
CA VAL A 206 -4.44 -11.09 12.41
C VAL A 206 -4.97 -12.08 13.43
N VAL A 207 -5.17 -13.32 12.99
CA VAL A 207 -5.55 -14.42 13.87
C VAL A 207 -4.38 -15.38 13.98
N HIS A 208 -3.85 -15.49 15.19
CA HIS A 208 -2.84 -16.48 15.53
C HIS A 208 -3.52 -17.81 15.91
N PRO A 209 -2.85 -18.95 15.70
CA PRO A 209 -3.38 -20.23 16.15
C PRO A 209 -3.52 -20.29 17.66
N TYR A 210 -4.39 -21.18 18.13
CA TYR A 210 -4.46 -21.52 19.55
C TYR A 210 -3.16 -22.16 20.03
N VAL A 211 -2.84 -21.96 21.31
CA VAL A 211 -1.56 -22.34 21.94
C VAL A 211 -1.25 -23.85 21.82
N GLU A 212 -2.27 -24.69 21.65
CA GLU A 212 -2.10 -26.14 21.48
C GLU A 212 -1.64 -26.55 20.07
N ASN A 213 -1.69 -25.64 19.09
CA ASN A 213 -1.25 -25.90 17.71
C ASN A 213 -0.38 -24.77 17.17
N THR A 214 0.85 -24.66 17.69
CA THR A 214 1.85 -23.64 17.28
C THR A 214 2.31 -23.81 15.84
N GLU A 215 2.15 -25.00 15.26
CA GLU A 215 2.54 -25.32 13.88
C GLU A 215 1.61 -24.63 12.87
N ALA A 216 0.33 -24.47 13.19
CA ALA A 216 -0.62 -23.82 12.29
C ALA A 216 -0.20 -22.38 11.93
N PRO A 217 -0.46 -21.93 10.69
CA PRO A 217 -0.13 -20.59 10.26
C PRO A 217 -1.00 -19.52 10.95
N SER A 218 -0.42 -18.36 11.26
CA SER A 218 -1.21 -17.15 11.47
C SER A 218 -1.88 -16.74 10.17
N VAL A 219 -3.07 -16.14 10.26
CA VAL A 219 -3.86 -15.75 9.10
C VAL A 219 -4.19 -14.26 9.13
N LEU A 220 -4.21 -13.65 7.94
CA LEU A 220 -4.57 -12.25 7.74
C LEU A 220 -6.00 -12.17 7.21
N GLN A 221 -6.88 -11.50 7.93
CA GLN A 221 -8.28 -11.31 7.59
C GLN A 221 -8.61 -9.84 7.33
N LEU A 222 -9.64 -9.62 6.52
CA LEU A 222 -10.22 -8.29 6.31
C LEU A 222 -10.58 -7.63 7.63
N SER A 223 -10.41 -6.33 7.70
CA SER A 223 -10.91 -5.55 8.82
C SER A 223 -12.43 -5.46 8.80
N LYS A 224 -13.03 -5.22 9.96
CA LYS A 224 -14.47 -4.93 10.09
C LYS A 224 -14.89 -3.71 9.28
N ASP A 225 -13.98 -2.76 9.08
CA ASP A 225 -14.19 -1.60 8.22
C ASP A 225 -13.75 -1.90 6.79
N LYS A 226 -14.66 -2.39 5.95
CA LYS A 226 -14.34 -2.74 4.55
C LYS A 226 -13.83 -1.56 3.71
N ILE A 227 -14.16 -0.32 4.09
CA ILE A 227 -13.73 0.89 3.39
C ILE A 227 -12.29 1.23 3.76
N LYS A 228 -11.94 1.09 5.04
CA LYS A 228 -10.60 1.37 5.55
C LYS A 228 -9.69 0.16 5.58
N ASP A 229 -10.16 -1.00 5.14
CA ASP A 229 -9.38 -2.24 5.09
C ASP A 229 -8.01 -2.07 4.42
N GLN A 230 -6.96 -2.47 5.12
CA GLN A 230 -5.56 -2.33 4.71
C GLN A 230 -4.88 -3.67 4.44
N THR A 231 -5.63 -4.78 4.37
CA THR A 231 -5.05 -6.10 4.06
C THR A 231 -4.30 -6.10 2.72
N TYR A 232 -4.76 -5.31 1.74
CA TYR A 232 -4.06 -5.13 0.46
C TYR A 232 -2.61 -4.66 0.63
N PHE A 233 -2.35 -3.74 1.57
CA PHE A 233 -0.99 -3.24 1.80
C PHE A 233 -0.13 -4.20 2.63
N LEU A 234 -0.74 -5.25 3.19
CA LEU A 234 -0.14 -6.25 4.07
C LEU A 234 -0.07 -7.63 3.40
N SER A 235 -0.64 -7.79 2.21
CA SER A 235 -0.78 -9.07 1.50
C SER A 235 0.55 -9.66 1.04
N HIS A 236 1.63 -8.89 1.07
CA HIS A 236 2.97 -9.30 0.65
C HIS A 236 3.94 -9.45 1.83
N LEU A 237 3.42 -9.63 3.05
CA LEU A 237 4.21 -9.99 4.22
C LEU A 237 4.57 -11.48 4.17
N SER A 238 5.75 -11.83 4.67
CA SER A 238 6.07 -13.24 4.87
C SER A 238 5.28 -13.81 6.05
N GLN A 239 5.21 -15.13 6.15
CA GLN A 239 4.58 -15.76 7.29
C GLN A 239 5.33 -15.56 8.61
N SER A 240 6.67 -15.46 8.56
CA SER A 240 7.48 -15.12 9.73
C SER A 240 7.19 -13.71 10.23
N GLN A 241 6.95 -12.76 9.31
CA GLN A 241 6.50 -11.43 9.66
C GLN A 241 5.10 -11.47 10.25
N LEU A 242 4.12 -12.09 9.57
CA LEU A 242 2.72 -12.09 10.01
C LEU A 242 2.53 -12.68 11.41
N ARG A 243 3.25 -13.76 11.75
CA ARG A 243 3.23 -14.39 13.09
C ARG A 243 3.66 -13.46 14.23
N ARG A 244 4.33 -12.35 13.91
CA ARG A 244 4.85 -11.37 14.88
C ARG A 244 3.95 -10.14 15.04
N LEU A 245 2.81 -10.05 14.35
CA LEU A 245 2.03 -8.81 14.25
C LEU A 245 0.71 -8.84 15.04
N LEU A 246 0.36 -7.69 15.63
CA LEU A 246 -0.95 -7.41 16.20
C LEU A 246 -1.53 -6.15 15.58
N PHE A 247 -2.81 -6.18 15.21
CA PHE A 247 -3.54 -5.02 14.69
C PHE A 247 -4.79 -4.77 15.55
N PRO A 248 -4.68 -3.92 16.59
CA PRO A 248 -5.78 -3.66 17.52
C PRO A 248 -7.04 -3.09 16.86
N LEU A 249 -6.90 -2.42 15.71
CA LEU A 249 -8.01 -1.75 15.04
C LEU A 249 -8.77 -2.66 14.06
N GLY A 250 -8.31 -3.89 13.81
CA GLY A 250 -8.93 -4.80 12.85
C GLY A 250 -10.41 -5.06 13.08
N CYS A 251 -10.84 -5.01 14.34
CA CYS A 251 -12.22 -5.28 14.75
C CYS A 251 -13.05 -4.00 15.00
N ILE A 252 -12.52 -2.82 14.66
CA ILE A 252 -13.13 -1.51 15.00
C ILE A 252 -13.32 -0.68 13.73
N LYS A 253 -14.52 -0.10 13.58
CA LYS A 253 -14.80 0.83 12.47
C LYS A 253 -14.09 2.18 12.70
N LYS A 254 -13.73 2.87 11.63
CA LYS A 254 -13.00 4.15 11.72
C LYS A 254 -13.71 5.21 12.58
N ASP A 255 -15.02 5.32 12.45
CA ASP A 255 -15.81 6.28 13.23
C ASP A 255 -15.75 5.97 14.72
N GLU A 256 -15.73 4.68 15.06
CA GLU A 256 -15.56 4.22 16.44
C GLU A 256 -14.14 4.49 16.95
N VAL A 257 -13.11 4.32 16.13
CA VAL A 257 -11.74 4.73 16.48
C VAL A 257 -11.69 6.24 16.79
N ARG A 258 -12.40 7.08 16.03
CA ARG A 258 -12.50 8.52 16.31
C ARG A 258 -13.23 8.82 17.61
N ARG A 259 -14.31 8.09 17.91
CA ARG A 259 -15.03 8.20 19.18
C ARG A 259 -14.16 7.80 20.37
N LEU A 260 -13.44 6.68 20.26
CA LEU A 260 -12.50 6.22 21.28
C LEU A 260 -11.38 7.23 21.51
N ALA A 261 -10.83 7.83 20.45
CA ALA A 261 -9.83 8.87 20.57
C ALA A 261 -10.33 10.07 21.38
N ALA A 262 -11.59 10.49 21.15
CA ALA A 262 -12.26 11.54 21.92
C ALA A 262 -12.48 11.17 23.39
N GLN A 263 -12.96 9.95 23.63
CA GLN A 263 -13.21 9.44 25.00
C GLN A 263 -11.94 9.27 25.82
N MET A 264 -10.84 8.89 25.16
CA MET A 264 -9.51 8.76 25.75
C MET A 264 -8.80 10.13 25.87
N ASP A 265 -9.43 11.21 25.39
CA ASP A 265 -8.92 12.57 25.37
C ASP A 265 -7.51 12.63 24.74
N LEU A 266 -7.34 11.97 23.59
CA LEU A 266 -6.02 11.89 22.95
C LEU A 266 -5.62 13.26 22.39
N PRO A 267 -4.37 13.72 22.62
CA PRO A 267 -3.89 15.02 22.13
C PRO A 267 -4.06 15.23 20.61
N ASN A 268 -4.05 14.15 19.84
CA ASN A 268 -4.17 14.18 18.38
C ASN A 268 -5.60 13.85 17.87
N GLN A 269 -6.61 13.73 18.72
CA GLN A 269 -7.97 13.27 18.35
C GLN A 269 -8.61 14.04 17.17
N GLY A 270 -8.34 15.34 17.05
CA GLY A 270 -8.84 16.21 15.98
C GLY A 270 -8.04 16.16 14.67
N ARG A 271 -6.93 15.41 14.63
CA ARG A 271 -6.01 15.41 13.49
C ARG A 271 -6.58 14.62 12.31
N LYS A 272 -6.54 15.18 11.10
CA LYS A 272 -7.02 14.49 9.88
C LYS A 272 -6.14 13.29 9.55
N ASP A 273 -6.72 12.31 8.85
CA ASP A 273 -5.97 11.17 8.31
C ASP A 273 -4.91 11.67 7.32
N SER A 274 -3.72 11.08 7.36
CA SER A 274 -2.68 11.34 6.35
C SER A 274 -3.17 10.86 4.99
N GLN A 275 -3.07 11.71 3.98
CA GLN A 275 -3.36 11.37 2.58
C GLN A 275 -2.06 11.42 1.76
N GLY A 276 -1.92 10.51 0.79
CA GLY A 276 -0.75 10.41 -0.07
C GLY A 276 0.27 9.38 0.40
N ILE A 277 1.39 9.30 -0.32
CA ILE A 277 2.46 8.34 -0.04
C ILE A 277 3.20 8.78 1.23
N CYS A 278 3.28 7.88 2.22
CA CYS A 278 3.67 8.18 3.60
C CYS A 278 4.93 9.04 3.76
N PHE A 279 5.96 8.82 2.94
CA PHE A 279 7.22 9.58 3.04
C PHE A 279 7.17 10.96 2.38
N LEU A 280 6.31 11.20 1.38
CA LEU A 280 6.33 12.45 0.62
C LEU A 280 5.72 13.63 1.39
N GLY A 281 4.95 13.37 2.45
CA GLY A 281 4.21 14.41 3.16
C GLY A 281 3.28 15.14 2.18
N LYS A 282 3.44 16.46 2.03
CA LYS A 282 2.65 17.27 1.08
C LYS A 282 3.39 17.52 -0.26
N VAL A 283 4.58 16.93 -0.50
CA VAL A 283 5.28 17.05 -1.81
C VAL A 283 4.48 16.28 -2.86
N LYS A 284 4.29 16.87 -4.04
CA LYS A 284 3.62 16.18 -5.14
C LYS A 284 4.50 15.06 -5.67
N PHE A 285 3.88 13.92 -5.94
CA PHE A 285 4.57 12.77 -6.51
C PHE A 285 5.33 13.09 -7.81
N SER A 286 4.76 13.92 -8.69
CA SER A 286 5.42 14.35 -9.93
C SER A 286 6.73 15.11 -9.69
N GLU A 287 6.77 15.99 -8.68
CA GLU A 287 7.98 16.76 -8.34
C GLU A 287 9.07 15.84 -7.78
N PHE A 288 8.67 14.84 -7.00
CA PHE A 288 9.58 13.80 -6.53
C PHE A 288 10.23 13.04 -7.71
N VAL A 289 9.42 12.58 -8.67
CA VAL A 289 9.92 11.82 -9.82
C VAL A 289 10.85 12.69 -10.69
N GLU A 290 10.45 13.93 -10.97
CA GLU A 290 11.24 14.89 -11.75
C GLU A 290 12.64 15.10 -11.15
N LYS A 291 12.75 15.25 -9.83
CA LYS A 291 14.04 15.45 -9.17
C LYS A 291 15.00 14.23 -9.26
N HIS A 292 14.46 13.01 -9.32
CA HIS A 292 15.27 11.79 -9.27
C HIS A 292 15.51 11.14 -10.64
N ILE A 293 14.56 11.28 -11.55
CA ILE A 293 14.59 10.65 -12.88
C ILE A 293 14.77 11.71 -13.97
N GLY A 294 14.37 12.96 -13.71
CA GLY A 294 14.35 14.02 -14.70
C GLY A 294 13.12 13.96 -15.61
N GLU A 295 13.20 14.72 -16.69
CA GLU A 295 12.25 14.67 -17.79
C GLU A 295 12.92 14.03 -19.01
N MET A 296 12.13 13.28 -19.77
CA MET A 296 12.54 12.73 -21.06
C MET A 296 11.38 12.92 -22.02
N GLU A 297 11.41 14.03 -22.74
CA GLU A 297 10.32 14.38 -23.64
C GLU A 297 10.12 13.28 -24.70
N GLY A 298 8.87 12.84 -24.85
CA GLY A 298 8.44 11.85 -25.84
C GLY A 298 7.12 12.26 -26.47
N ILE A 299 6.57 11.40 -27.33
CA ILE A 299 5.36 11.72 -28.10
C ILE A 299 4.14 10.94 -27.59
N ILE A 300 2.96 11.54 -27.76
CA ILE A 300 1.67 10.94 -27.47
C ILE A 300 0.98 10.62 -28.80
N LEU A 301 0.57 9.36 -28.96
CA LEU A 301 -0.15 8.87 -30.15
C LEU A 301 -1.54 8.35 -29.76
N GLU A 302 -2.55 8.58 -30.59
CA GLU A 302 -3.82 7.85 -30.48
C GLU A 302 -3.61 6.40 -30.94
N ALA A 303 -4.01 5.44 -30.10
CA ALA A 303 -3.77 4.01 -30.33
C ALA A 303 -4.47 3.51 -31.61
N GLU A 304 -5.66 4.01 -31.91
CA GLU A 304 -6.49 3.55 -33.02
C GLU A 304 -6.09 4.15 -34.37
N SER A 305 -5.75 5.45 -34.41
CA SER A 305 -5.52 6.19 -35.64
C SER A 305 -4.03 6.38 -35.98
N GLY A 306 -3.16 6.30 -34.96
CA GLY A 306 -1.76 6.71 -35.05
C GLY A 306 -1.57 8.22 -35.15
N ASP A 307 -2.61 9.01 -34.87
CA ASP A 307 -2.51 10.46 -34.90
C ASP A 307 -1.59 10.97 -33.79
N TYR A 308 -0.69 11.88 -34.17
CA TYR A 308 0.20 12.55 -33.23
C TYR A 308 -0.56 13.64 -32.48
N LEU A 309 -0.67 13.48 -31.16
CA LEU A 309 -1.49 14.33 -30.30
C LEU A 309 -0.70 15.36 -29.50
N GLY A 310 0.63 15.25 -29.46
CA GLY A 310 1.51 16.17 -28.76
C GLY A 310 2.63 15.45 -28.02
N ASN A 311 3.32 16.17 -27.12
CA ASN A 311 4.44 15.63 -26.36
C ASN A 311 4.07 15.39 -24.90
N HIS A 312 4.80 14.48 -24.26
CA HIS A 312 4.76 14.24 -22.81
C HIS A 312 6.14 14.44 -22.20
N ARG A 313 6.20 14.72 -20.89
CA ARG A 313 7.45 15.04 -20.16
C ARG A 313 8.31 13.81 -19.79
N GLY A 314 7.92 12.62 -20.23
CA GLY A 314 8.47 11.33 -19.80
C GLY A 314 7.37 10.32 -19.42
N PHE A 315 7.52 9.06 -19.85
CA PHE A 315 6.48 8.04 -19.66
C PHE A 315 6.26 7.65 -18.19
N TRP A 316 7.24 7.92 -17.31
CA TRP A 316 7.17 7.66 -15.87
C TRP A 316 6.21 8.58 -15.11
N PHE A 317 5.71 9.64 -15.74
CA PHE A 317 4.63 10.47 -15.17
C PHE A 317 3.23 9.92 -15.46
N TYR A 318 3.13 8.76 -16.11
CA TYR A 318 1.89 8.20 -16.60
C TYR A 318 1.72 6.73 -16.21
N THR A 319 0.53 6.39 -15.75
CA THR A 319 0.12 5.02 -15.43
C THR A 319 -0.98 4.57 -16.41
N ILE A 320 -1.01 3.27 -16.73
CA ILE A 320 -2.10 2.70 -17.54
C ILE A 320 -3.45 3.01 -16.88
N GLY A 321 -4.41 3.47 -17.67
CA GLY A 321 -5.73 3.92 -17.23
C GLY A 321 -5.77 5.36 -16.68
N GLN A 322 -4.64 6.07 -16.65
CA GLN A 322 -4.63 7.47 -16.23
C GLN A 322 -5.41 8.35 -17.22
N ARG A 323 -6.39 9.09 -16.68
CA ARG A 323 -7.20 10.08 -17.41
C ARG A 323 -6.70 11.52 -17.25
N GLN A 324 -6.27 11.86 -16.03
CA GLN A 324 -5.90 13.24 -15.67
C GLN A 324 -4.44 13.54 -16.05
N GLY A 325 -4.13 14.81 -16.28
CA GLY A 325 -2.75 15.25 -16.55
C GLY A 325 -2.25 15.06 -17.99
N LEU A 326 -3.06 14.50 -18.89
CA LEU A 326 -2.71 14.34 -20.32
C LEU A 326 -2.71 15.67 -21.10
N ARG A 327 -3.50 16.66 -20.67
CA ARG A 327 -3.63 17.99 -21.31
C ARG A 327 -4.01 17.93 -22.81
N LEU A 328 -4.79 16.93 -23.20
CA LEU A 328 -5.30 16.74 -24.57
C LEU A 328 -6.74 17.24 -24.71
N ALA A 329 -7.06 17.83 -25.88
CA ALA A 329 -8.42 18.24 -26.24
C ALA A 329 -9.21 17.07 -26.85
N GLY A 330 -10.55 17.19 -26.91
CA GLY A 330 -11.41 16.18 -27.55
C GLY A 330 -11.57 14.87 -26.78
N GLY A 331 -11.34 14.89 -25.47
CA GLY A 331 -11.41 13.72 -24.59
C GLY A 331 -12.83 13.24 -24.26
N PRO A 332 -12.96 12.29 -23.29
CA PRO A 332 -11.93 11.86 -22.34
C PRO A 332 -10.86 10.97 -22.98
N TRP A 333 -9.59 11.16 -22.59
CA TRP A 333 -8.45 10.33 -23.00
C TRP A 333 -7.96 9.48 -21.83
N TYR A 334 -7.49 8.28 -22.13
CA TYR A 334 -6.88 7.36 -21.18
C TYR A 334 -5.55 6.86 -21.73
N VAL A 335 -4.54 6.74 -20.87
CA VAL A 335 -3.29 6.04 -21.22
C VAL A 335 -3.58 4.56 -21.34
N VAL A 336 -3.25 3.94 -22.47
CA VAL A 336 -3.59 2.54 -22.74
C VAL A 336 -2.40 1.62 -22.86
N GLU A 337 -1.26 2.16 -23.30
CA GLU A 337 -0.03 1.41 -23.51
C GLU A 337 1.17 2.36 -23.42
N LYS A 338 2.34 1.84 -23.02
CA LYS A 338 3.59 2.60 -22.92
C LYS A 338 4.71 1.87 -23.63
N ASP A 339 5.23 2.47 -24.70
CA ASP A 339 6.44 2.00 -25.35
C ASP A 339 7.65 2.69 -24.74
N VAL A 340 8.21 2.03 -23.73
CA VAL A 340 9.39 2.51 -22.98
C VAL A 340 10.61 2.64 -23.89
N ARG A 341 10.79 1.69 -24.82
CA ARG A 341 11.96 1.65 -25.70
C ARG A 341 11.98 2.85 -26.64
N ASN A 342 10.82 3.20 -27.18
CA ASN A 342 10.68 4.29 -28.14
C ASN A 342 10.25 5.62 -27.48
N ASN A 343 10.05 5.65 -26.17
CA ASN A 343 9.55 6.82 -25.42
C ASN A 343 8.23 7.37 -26.03
N VAL A 344 7.22 6.50 -26.10
CA VAL A 344 5.88 6.82 -26.62
C VAL A 344 4.80 6.41 -25.64
N ILE A 345 3.81 7.27 -25.48
CA ILE A 345 2.57 6.95 -24.77
C ILE A 345 1.45 6.82 -25.77
N PHE A 346 0.74 5.69 -25.73
CA PHE A 346 -0.49 5.52 -26.48
C PHE A 346 -1.68 5.90 -25.61
N VAL A 347 -2.63 6.63 -26.20
CA VAL A 347 -3.87 7.02 -25.56
C VAL A 347 -5.08 6.66 -26.40
N SER A 348 -6.23 6.52 -25.75
CA SER A 348 -7.49 6.21 -26.43
C SER A 348 -8.66 6.96 -25.79
N ARG A 349 -9.65 7.33 -26.61
CA ARG A 349 -10.99 7.77 -26.18
C ARG A 349 -11.97 6.62 -25.98
N ASN A 350 -11.66 5.49 -26.60
CA ASN A 350 -12.48 4.28 -26.66
C ASN A 350 -11.94 3.22 -25.68
N TYR A 351 -11.52 3.66 -24.48
CA TYR A 351 -10.83 2.84 -23.48
C TYR A 351 -11.71 1.72 -22.92
N TYR A 352 -13.02 1.93 -22.83
CA TYR A 352 -13.98 0.98 -22.29
C TYR A 352 -14.74 0.17 -23.36
N SER A 353 -14.31 0.23 -24.63
CA SER A 353 -14.97 -0.51 -25.70
C SER A 353 -14.84 -2.03 -25.51
N LEU A 354 -15.84 -2.78 -25.99
CA LEU A 354 -15.94 -4.23 -25.79
C LEU A 354 -14.74 -5.01 -26.33
N ASP A 355 -14.18 -4.56 -27.44
CA ASP A 355 -13.02 -5.13 -28.14
C ASP A 355 -11.69 -4.94 -27.39
N LYS A 356 -11.69 -4.14 -26.33
CA LYS A 356 -10.46 -3.75 -25.58
C LYS A 356 -10.48 -4.21 -24.14
N ARG A 357 -11.43 -5.08 -23.82
CA ARG A 357 -11.65 -5.68 -22.50
C ARG A 357 -10.43 -6.45 -22.02
N ARG A 358 -10.01 -6.17 -20.79
CA ARG A 358 -8.92 -6.88 -20.13
C ARG A 358 -9.49 -7.71 -18.99
N ARG A 359 -9.24 -9.01 -19.04
CA ARG A 359 -9.66 -9.98 -18.02
C ARG A 359 -8.52 -10.87 -17.57
N THR A 360 -7.47 -11.03 -18.37
CA THR A 360 -6.38 -11.95 -18.07
C THR A 360 -5.10 -11.19 -17.80
N PHE A 361 -4.34 -11.63 -16.81
CA PHE A 361 -3.02 -11.09 -16.53
C PHE A 361 -2.14 -12.09 -15.80
N HIS A 362 -0.83 -11.87 -15.89
CA HIS A 362 0.15 -12.70 -15.19
C HIS A 362 0.65 -12.00 -13.93
N VAL A 363 0.83 -12.79 -12.88
CA VAL A 363 1.35 -12.35 -11.59
C VAL A 363 2.59 -13.17 -11.28
N GLY A 364 3.71 -12.50 -11.04
CA GLY A 364 4.96 -13.11 -10.61
C GLY A 364 5.33 -12.67 -9.19
N SER A 365 6.51 -13.08 -8.73
CA SER A 365 6.98 -12.80 -7.37
C SER A 365 5.92 -13.14 -6.32
N LEU A 366 5.35 -14.34 -6.43
CA LEU A 366 4.25 -14.79 -5.58
C LEU A 366 4.71 -14.95 -4.13
N ASN A 367 3.88 -14.52 -3.19
CA ASN A 367 4.09 -14.67 -1.75
C ASN A 367 2.79 -15.07 -1.06
N TRP A 368 2.77 -16.28 -0.49
CA TRP A 368 1.62 -16.90 0.16
C TRP A 368 1.88 -17.11 1.65
N PHE A 369 0.91 -16.83 2.51
CA PHE A 369 1.08 -16.99 3.97
C PHE A 369 1.16 -18.45 4.40
N ASP A 370 0.49 -19.36 3.70
CA ASP A 370 0.47 -20.79 4.00
C ASP A 370 1.48 -21.62 3.18
N ASN A 371 2.35 -20.97 2.41
CA ASN A 371 3.32 -21.56 1.47
C ASN A 371 2.74 -22.45 0.35
N SER A 372 1.45 -22.78 0.37
CA SER A 372 0.80 -23.64 -0.63
C SER A 372 0.13 -22.83 -1.75
N GLY A 373 -0.30 -21.61 -1.42
CA GLY A 373 -1.03 -20.75 -2.33
C GLY A 373 -2.36 -21.36 -2.76
N PRO A 374 -3.04 -20.78 -3.76
CA PRO A 374 -4.29 -21.33 -4.24
C PRO A 374 -4.09 -22.60 -5.08
N GLY A 375 -5.14 -23.43 -5.14
CA GLY A 375 -5.22 -24.55 -6.05
C GLY A 375 -5.36 -24.09 -7.51
N ASN A 376 -5.05 -25.00 -8.45
CA ASN A 376 -5.30 -24.73 -9.87
C ASN A 376 -6.80 -24.62 -10.15
N SER A 377 -7.18 -23.62 -10.95
CA SER A 377 -8.57 -23.30 -11.30
C SER A 377 -9.45 -22.97 -10.08
N GLU A 378 -8.85 -22.58 -8.96
CA GLU A 378 -9.59 -22.17 -7.77
C GLU A 378 -10.29 -20.82 -8.02
N ARG A 379 -11.55 -20.71 -7.57
CA ARG A 379 -12.30 -19.45 -7.58
C ARG A 379 -11.96 -18.66 -6.32
N LEU A 380 -11.51 -17.43 -6.52
CA LEU A 380 -11.07 -16.52 -5.47
C LEU A 380 -11.64 -15.14 -5.72
N LYS A 381 -11.41 -14.25 -4.77
CA LYS A 381 -11.50 -12.80 -5.00
C LYS A 381 -10.11 -12.21 -5.08
N CYS A 382 -9.93 -11.16 -5.86
CA CYS A 382 -8.67 -10.42 -5.88
C CYS A 382 -8.87 -8.90 -5.88
N LYS A 383 -7.85 -8.20 -5.40
CA LYS A 383 -7.65 -6.76 -5.56
C LYS A 383 -6.41 -6.53 -6.40
N VAL A 384 -6.54 -5.75 -7.47
CA VAL A 384 -5.43 -5.37 -8.37
C VAL A 384 -4.90 -3.95 -8.08
N ARG A 385 -5.59 -3.24 -7.18
CA ARG A 385 -5.21 -1.93 -6.61
C ARG A 385 -5.94 -1.74 -5.28
N HIS A 386 -5.51 -0.76 -4.48
CA HIS A 386 -6.21 -0.43 -3.25
C HIS A 386 -7.57 0.22 -3.57
N SER A 387 -8.64 -0.54 -3.41
CA SER A 387 -10.03 -0.08 -3.47
C SER A 387 -10.92 -0.90 -2.54
N PRO A 388 -12.15 -0.44 -2.24
CA PRO A 388 -13.14 -1.24 -1.52
C PRO A 388 -13.66 -2.44 -2.33
N GLU A 389 -13.56 -2.38 -3.66
CA GLU A 389 -14.09 -3.38 -4.57
C GLU A 389 -13.16 -4.58 -4.70
N PHE A 390 -13.75 -5.74 -4.95
CA PHE A 390 -13.08 -7.00 -5.20
C PHE A 390 -13.53 -7.53 -6.55
N HIS A 391 -12.63 -8.17 -7.28
CA HIS A 391 -12.99 -8.90 -8.49
C HIS A 391 -13.05 -10.39 -8.20
N ASP A 392 -14.11 -11.06 -8.62
CA ASP A 392 -14.12 -12.52 -8.66
C ASP A 392 -13.16 -13.00 -9.76
N CYS A 393 -12.27 -13.93 -9.44
CA CYS A 393 -11.25 -14.42 -10.37
C CYS A 393 -11.04 -15.93 -10.27
N THR A 394 -10.51 -16.51 -11.35
CA THR A 394 -9.93 -17.86 -11.37
C THR A 394 -8.43 -17.77 -11.60
N VAL A 395 -7.67 -18.66 -10.97
CA VAL A 395 -6.21 -18.67 -11.06
C VAL A 395 -5.67 -19.98 -11.58
N THR A 396 -4.66 -19.91 -12.44
CA THR A 396 -3.97 -21.09 -13.01
C THR A 396 -2.47 -20.92 -12.81
N LYS A 397 -1.82 -21.90 -12.17
CA LYS A 397 -0.35 -21.90 -12.04
C LYS A 397 0.27 -22.25 -13.38
N GLU A 398 1.25 -21.46 -13.79
CA GLU A 398 2.07 -21.68 -14.96
C GLU A 398 3.53 -21.82 -14.53
N HIS A 399 4.17 -22.90 -14.94
CA HIS A 399 5.60 -23.09 -14.72
C HIS A 399 6.34 -22.57 -15.95
N THR A 400 7.12 -21.50 -15.78
CA THR A 400 8.02 -21.01 -16.82
C THR A 400 9.44 -21.46 -16.50
N GLU A 401 10.14 -22.04 -17.48
CA GLU A 401 11.56 -22.37 -17.31
C GLU A 401 12.35 -21.08 -17.02
N GLY A 402 12.88 -20.96 -15.80
CA GLY A 402 13.79 -19.88 -15.39
C GLY A 402 13.17 -18.65 -14.70
N ASN A 403 11.85 -18.48 -14.65
CA ASN A 403 11.20 -17.29 -14.08
C ASN A 403 10.44 -17.51 -12.75
N GLY A 404 10.61 -18.69 -12.13
CA GLY A 404 9.86 -19.06 -10.92
C GLY A 404 8.39 -19.35 -11.24
N ASP A 405 7.59 -19.51 -10.19
CA ASP A 405 6.15 -19.76 -10.35
C ASP A 405 5.42 -18.48 -10.77
N VAL A 406 4.69 -18.56 -11.89
CA VAL A 406 3.81 -17.50 -12.39
C VAL A 406 2.36 -17.94 -12.22
N LEU A 407 1.48 -16.99 -11.90
CA LEU A 407 0.04 -17.22 -11.81
C LEU A 407 -0.66 -16.44 -12.91
N MET A 408 -1.34 -17.14 -13.81
CA MET A 408 -2.30 -16.52 -14.72
C MET A 408 -3.62 -16.33 -13.98
N VAL A 409 -4.10 -15.08 -13.96
CA VAL A 409 -5.34 -14.68 -13.29
C VAL A 409 -6.34 -14.25 -14.33
N ARG A 410 -7.55 -14.81 -14.27
CA ARG A 410 -8.69 -14.41 -15.10
C ARG A 410 -9.80 -13.84 -14.25
N LEU A 411 -10.11 -12.57 -14.45
CA LEU A 411 -11.22 -11.87 -13.83
C LEU A 411 -12.56 -12.28 -14.47
N SER A 412 -13.61 -12.31 -13.64
CA SER A 412 -14.98 -12.56 -14.09
C SER A 412 -15.56 -11.35 -14.82
N GLU A 413 -15.13 -10.15 -14.42
CA GLU A 413 -15.50 -8.86 -14.99
C GLU A 413 -14.28 -8.16 -15.61
N ASP A 414 -14.54 -7.15 -16.43
CA ASP A 414 -13.50 -6.38 -17.10
C ASP A 414 -12.84 -5.38 -16.14
N ASP A 415 -11.52 -5.34 -16.12
CA ASP A 415 -10.78 -4.25 -15.48
C ASP A 415 -9.65 -3.77 -16.39
N GLN A 416 -9.74 -2.51 -16.79
CA GLN A 416 -8.77 -1.90 -17.69
C GLN A 416 -7.52 -1.36 -17.00
N GLY A 417 -7.59 -1.08 -15.70
CA GLY A 417 -6.50 -0.43 -14.95
C GLY A 417 -5.48 -1.40 -14.37
N LEU A 418 -5.35 -2.58 -14.97
CA LEU A 418 -4.30 -3.51 -14.62
C LEU A 418 -2.96 -2.89 -15.05
N ALA A 419 -2.13 -2.55 -14.06
CA ALA A 419 -0.86 -1.86 -14.26
C ALA A 419 0.29 -2.71 -13.72
N ALA A 420 1.29 -2.96 -14.57
CA ALA A 420 2.46 -3.72 -14.18
C ALA A 420 3.25 -3.01 -13.06
N GLY A 421 3.79 -3.80 -12.13
CA GLY A 421 4.40 -3.31 -10.89
C GLY A 421 3.43 -3.08 -9.74
N GLN A 422 2.11 -3.03 -9.98
CA GLN A 422 1.12 -3.11 -8.90
C GLN A 422 1.02 -4.53 -8.36
N PHE A 423 0.40 -4.66 -7.18
CA PHE A 423 0.17 -5.96 -6.55
C PHE A 423 -1.24 -6.47 -6.84
N ALA A 424 -1.33 -7.77 -7.10
CA ALA A 424 -2.58 -8.53 -7.05
C ALA A 424 -2.64 -9.29 -5.72
N ALA A 425 -3.56 -8.91 -4.84
CA ALA A 425 -3.83 -9.57 -3.57
C ALA A 425 -5.02 -10.51 -3.70
N PHE A 426 -4.92 -11.73 -3.17
CA PHE A 426 -5.92 -12.78 -3.34
C PHE A 426 -6.59 -13.15 -2.02
N TYR A 427 -7.88 -13.45 -2.11
CA TYR A 427 -8.74 -13.62 -0.97
C TYR A 427 -9.67 -14.83 -1.15
N ARG A 428 -9.87 -15.57 -0.06
CA ARG A 428 -10.91 -16.59 0.07
C ARG A 428 -11.87 -16.09 1.15
N GLU A 429 -13.07 -15.68 0.73
CA GLU A 429 -14.00 -14.95 1.60
C GLU A 429 -13.32 -13.72 2.22
N ASP A 430 -13.18 -13.67 3.54
CA ASP A 430 -12.51 -12.59 4.28
C ASP A 430 -11.04 -12.88 4.58
N LEU A 431 -10.50 -14.03 4.16
CA LEU A 431 -9.10 -14.43 4.38
C LEU A 431 -8.21 -13.95 3.23
N CYS A 432 -7.20 -13.14 3.52
CA CYS A 432 -6.13 -12.81 2.60
C CYS A 432 -5.14 -13.99 2.51
N LEU A 433 -4.97 -14.56 1.32
CA LEU A 433 -4.07 -15.69 1.07
C LEU A 433 -2.62 -15.24 0.84
N GLY A 434 -2.46 -14.04 0.29
CA GLY A 434 -1.17 -13.50 -0.13
C GLY A 434 -1.31 -12.62 -1.37
N SER A 435 -0.20 -12.39 -2.06
CA SER A 435 -0.17 -11.56 -3.25
C SER A 435 1.05 -11.83 -4.14
N GLY A 436 1.02 -11.29 -5.34
CA GLY A 436 2.21 -11.14 -6.18
C GLY A 436 2.17 -9.84 -6.98
N ILE A 437 3.21 -9.64 -7.78
CA ILE A 437 3.39 -8.44 -8.61
C ILE A 437 2.84 -8.71 -10.00
N ILE A 438 1.98 -7.82 -10.49
CA ILE A 438 1.43 -7.89 -11.83
C ILE A 438 2.56 -7.62 -12.85
N LEU A 439 2.71 -8.51 -13.82
CA LEU A 439 3.77 -8.48 -14.82
C LEU A 439 3.40 -7.60 -16.03
N ASP A 440 4.41 -7.23 -16.82
CA ASP A 440 4.26 -6.43 -18.04
C ASP A 440 3.49 -7.18 -19.16
N SER A 441 3.46 -8.52 -19.11
CA SER A 441 2.74 -9.36 -20.05
C SER A 441 1.30 -9.62 -19.59
N TRP A 442 0.39 -8.81 -20.15
CA TRP A 442 -1.00 -9.21 -20.33
C TRP A 442 -1.03 -10.38 -21.33
N ASP A 443 -2.15 -11.08 -21.47
CA ASP A 443 -2.29 -12.13 -22.50
C ASP A 443 -1.94 -11.62 -23.93
N GLU A 444 -2.05 -12.49 -24.95
CA GLU A 444 -1.73 -12.16 -26.36
C GLU A 444 -2.46 -10.92 -26.93
N MET A 445 -3.39 -10.32 -26.18
CA MET A 445 -4.12 -9.10 -26.52
C MET A 445 -3.73 -7.94 -25.59
N SER A 446 -2.51 -7.42 -25.77
CA SER A 446 -2.22 -6.02 -25.37
C SER A 446 -3.25 -5.08 -25.99
N PHE A 447 -3.39 -3.85 -25.47
CA PHE A 447 -4.36 -2.91 -26.05
C PHE A 447 -4.10 -2.79 -27.56
N PRO A 448 -5.14 -2.92 -28.42
CA PRO A 448 -4.92 -2.90 -29.85
C PRO A 448 -4.37 -1.52 -30.26
N VAL A 449 -3.12 -1.49 -30.67
CA VAL A 449 -2.45 -0.33 -31.25
C VAL A 449 -2.30 -0.58 -32.74
N CYS A 450 -2.78 0.35 -33.58
CA CYS A 450 -2.74 0.18 -35.03
C CYS A 450 -1.29 0.19 -35.56
N SER A 451 -1.06 -0.49 -36.69
CA SER A 451 0.27 -0.61 -37.30
C SER A 451 0.92 0.74 -37.55
N ARG A 452 0.14 1.74 -38.03
CA ARG A 452 0.61 3.10 -38.26
C ARG A 452 1.17 3.74 -36.98
N ALA A 453 0.50 3.58 -35.84
CA ALA A 453 0.96 4.12 -34.56
C ALA A 453 2.27 3.44 -34.12
N LEU A 454 2.39 2.13 -34.31
CA LEU A 454 3.61 1.36 -34.00
C LEU A 454 4.78 1.72 -34.92
N GLU A 455 4.52 1.98 -36.20
CA GLU A 455 5.52 2.44 -37.17
C GLU A 455 6.04 3.83 -36.81
N ILE A 456 5.14 4.76 -36.49
CA ILE A 456 5.50 6.11 -36.03
C ILE A 456 6.31 6.03 -34.74
N ALA A 457 5.92 5.16 -33.80
CA ALA A 457 6.65 5.00 -32.55
C ALA A 457 8.12 4.63 -32.77
N LYS A 458 8.40 3.78 -33.77
CA LYS A 458 9.75 3.29 -34.11
C LYS A 458 10.61 4.27 -34.93
N LEU A 459 10.07 5.41 -35.37
CA LEU A 459 10.86 6.41 -36.09
C LEU A 459 11.99 6.94 -35.19
N GLU A 460 13.21 6.96 -35.73
CA GLU A 460 14.37 7.55 -35.03
C GLU A 460 14.24 9.08 -34.94
N ASP A 461 13.78 9.72 -36.03
CA ASP A 461 13.52 11.16 -36.07
C ASP A 461 12.01 11.47 -36.08
N LYS A 462 11.53 11.92 -34.93
CA LYS A 462 10.13 12.31 -34.70
C LYS A 462 9.85 13.79 -34.95
N SER A 463 10.86 14.59 -35.30
CA SER A 463 10.70 16.02 -35.61
C SER A 463 9.86 16.26 -36.87
N SER A 464 9.78 15.25 -37.74
CA SER A 464 9.04 15.25 -39.00
C SER A 464 7.51 15.11 -38.85
N LEU A 465 7.00 14.80 -37.65
CA LEU A 465 5.56 14.55 -37.42
C LEU A 465 4.66 15.80 -37.57
N GLY A 466 5.26 16.98 -37.72
CA GLY A 466 4.52 18.21 -37.96
C GLY A 466 3.77 18.70 -36.72
N LYS A 467 2.58 19.28 -36.92
CA LYS A 467 1.77 19.85 -35.82
C LYS A 467 0.86 18.78 -35.21
N PRO A 468 0.65 18.78 -33.88
CA PRO A 468 -0.31 17.89 -33.23
C PRO A 468 -1.71 18.03 -33.82
N VAL A 469 -2.36 16.89 -34.07
CA VAL A 469 -3.74 16.80 -34.50
C VAL A 469 -4.64 17.33 -33.38
N ARG A 470 -5.47 18.32 -33.70
CA ARG A 470 -6.47 18.86 -32.77
C ARG A 470 -7.80 18.15 -32.99
N ILE A 471 -8.16 17.29 -32.04
CA ILE A 471 -9.46 16.62 -32.05
C ILE A 471 -10.52 17.56 -31.47
N ILE A 472 -11.56 17.82 -32.26
CA ILE A 472 -12.70 18.68 -31.90
C ILE A 472 -13.92 17.78 -31.72
N ASN A 473 -14.62 17.91 -30.58
CA ASN A 473 -15.85 17.16 -30.34
C ASN A 473 -17.00 17.80 -31.14
N LEU A 474 -17.46 17.10 -32.19
CA LEU A 474 -18.55 17.52 -33.06
C LEU A 474 -19.92 17.51 -32.38
N GLU A 475 -20.07 16.89 -31.21
CA GLU A 475 -21.32 16.88 -30.44
C GLU A 475 -21.80 18.29 -30.03
N HIS A 476 -20.89 19.26 -29.96
CA HIS A 476 -21.24 20.67 -29.68
C HIS A 476 -21.66 21.48 -30.93
N LEU A 477 -21.51 20.92 -32.14
CA LEU A 477 -21.84 21.59 -33.41
C LEU A 477 -23.20 21.17 -33.98
N VAL A 478 -23.78 20.07 -33.52
CA VAL A 478 -25.13 19.65 -33.89
C VAL A 478 -26.14 20.32 -32.96
N LYS A 479 -26.63 21.50 -33.34
CA LYS A 479 -27.87 22.04 -32.75
C LYS A 479 -29.01 21.07 -33.12
N PRO A 480 -29.90 20.69 -32.19
CA PRO A 480 -31.09 19.95 -32.57
C PRO A 480 -31.97 20.89 -33.42
N GLU A 481 -32.14 20.57 -34.71
CA GLU A 481 -33.25 21.09 -35.49
C GLU A 481 -34.54 20.54 -34.89
N GLN A 482 -35.16 21.31 -34.01
CA GLN A 482 -36.56 21.11 -33.65
C GLN A 482 -37.41 21.58 -34.84
N GLU A 483 -37.62 20.70 -35.81
CA GLU A 483 -38.74 20.84 -36.75
C GLU A 483 -40.05 20.65 -35.97
N ALA A 484 -40.74 21.75 -35.73
CA ALA A 484 -42.09 21.77 -35.21
C ALA A 484 -43.05 21.24 -36.30
N ILE A 485 -43.36 19.95 -36.25
CA ILE A 485 -44.50 19.38 -36.97
C ILE A 485 -45.78 19.91 -36.30
N LYS A 486 -46.36 20.96 -36.88
CA LYS A 486 -47.74 21.36 -36.60
C LYS A 486 -48.68 20.36 -37.28
N VAL A 487 -49.29 19.49 -36.50
CA VAL A 487 -50.48 18.75 -36.92
C VAL A 487 -51.68 19.68 -36.68
N ALA A 488 -52.38 20.00 -37.76
CA ALA A 488 -53.69 20.64 -37.75
C ALA A 488 -54.80 19.57 -37.78
#